data_AF-A0A4Q5NTA1-F1
#
_entry.id   AF-A0A4Q5NTA1-F1
#
_cell.length_a   1.000
_cell.length_b   1.000
_cell.length_c   1.000
_cell.angle_alpha   90.00
_cell.angle_beta   90.00
_cell.angle_gamma   90.00
#
_symmetry.space_group_name_H-M   'P 1'
#
loop_
_entity.id
_entity.type
_entity.pdbx_description
1 polymer ?
#
loop_
_entity_poly.entity_id
_entity_poly.type
_entity_poly.pdbx_seq_one_letter_code
_entity_poly.pdbx_strand_id
1 'polypeptide(L)'
;MISPEQELEICDLYTNQGLGCRRLGAKYGVHKQKITNIIKKHGLQSGQHQRRVELDPDTEKEIARLYKEGQSAEEVASLFGISRMVVRRILKAHSVAAHKVGGVSKPCPQKRILSADAERQVCELYSSDTSQTLVTIASRFGCSDKTVLRALKRNGVQTRPNVVEFTTSLKGTEQLSIWCSAITQGVSIEDWQGYSPRPKGRWGTRYIRWRKEVLERDNRWCQKCGHDQSLVCHHIYPWTKYPDKRYDVDNGITLCRYCHNKIQSREEQYVNYFKELLRQED
;
A
#
# COMPACT_ATOMS: atom_id res chain seq x y z
N MET A 1 -7.67 31.66 -20.63
CA MET A 1 -7.10 30.67 -21.58
C MET A 1 -5.66 31.08 -21.87
N ILE A 2 -4.77 30.15 -22.22
CA ILE A 2 -3.37 30.49 -22.61
C ILE A 2 -3.44 30.82 -24.10
N SER A 3 -2.94 31.98 -24.52
CA SER A 3 -2.90 32.37 -25.94
C SER A 3 -1.78 31.64 -26.69
N PRO A 4 -1.83 31.53 -28.02
CA PRO A 4 -0.74 30.92 -28.82
C PRO A 4 0.63 31.57 -28.57
N GLU A 5 0.68 32.88 -28.35
CA GLU A 5 1.91 33.62 -28.04
C GLU A 5 2.45 33.22 -26.66
N GLN A 6 1.56 33.03 -25.69
CA GLN A 6 1.94 32.54 -24.36
C GLN A 6 2.39 31.07 -24.39
N GLU A 7 1.87 30.23 -25.31
CA GLU A 7 2.36 28.86 -25.49
C GLU A 7 3.82 28.85 -25.97
N LEU A 8 4.17 29.73 -26.92
CA LEU A 8 5.55 29.88 -27.40
C LEU A 8 6.48 30.43 -26.30
N GLU A 9 6.03 31.43 -25.53
CA GLU A 9 6.78 31.94 -24.38
C GLU A 9 7.01 30.84 -23.33
N ILE A 10 6.01 30.01 -23.06
CA ILE A 10 6.14 28.85 -22.15
C ILE A 10 7.22 27.87 -22.64
N CYS A 11 7.27 27.61 -23.95
CA CYS A 11 8.29 26.73 -24.54
C CYS A 11 9.71 27.32 -24.47
N ASP A 12 9.85 28.63 -24.68
CA ASP A 12 11.13 29.35 -24.53
C ASP A 12 11.63 29.32 -23.07
N LEU A 13 10.77 29.69 -22.12
CA LEU A 13 11.08 29.66 -20.69
C LEU A 13 11.43 28.26 -20.19
N TYR A 14 10.77 27.24 -20.76
CA TYR A 14 11.05 25.84 -20.44
C TYR A 14 12.41 25.38 -20.97
N THR A 15 12.77 25.77 -22.20
CA THR A 15 13.96 25.26 -22.89
C THR A 15 15.21 26.08 -22.57
N ASN A 16 15.14 27.40 -22.69
CA ASN A 16 16.28 28.31 -22.61
C ASN A 16 16.53 28.82 -21.19
N GLN A 17 15.48 29.12 -20.43
CA GLN A 17 15.62 29.66 -19.07
C GLN A 17 15.57 28.59 -17.97
N GLY A 18 15.21 27.36 -18.34
CA GLY A 18 15.05 26.29 -17.39
C GLY A 18 14.04 26.65 -16.27
N LEU A 19 12.80 26.98 -16.63
CA LEU A 19 11.67 27.05 -15.68
C LEU A 19 10.76 25.81 -15.69
N GLY A 20 10.66 25.13 -14.54
CA GLY A 20 9.97 23.83 -14.49
C GLY A 20 8.46 23.97 -14.61
N CYS A 21 7.76 22.91 -15.07
CA CYS A 21 6.31 22.96 -15.30
C CYS A 21 5.48 23.43 -14.09
N ARG A 22 5.97 23.21 -12.85
CA ARG A 22 5.32 23.75 -11.63
C ARG A 22 5.45 25.27 -11.52
N ARG A 23 6.65 25.80 -11.77
CA ARG A 23 6.95 27.24 -11.66
C ARG A 23 6.28 28.02 -12.80
N LEU A 24 6.27 27.46 -14.01
CA LEU A 24 5.48 27.95 -15.14
C LEU A 24 3.98 27.92 -14.81
N GLY A 25 3.49 26.83 -14.22
CA GLY A 25 2.09 26.75 -13.78
C GLY A 25 1.71 27.87 -12.80
N ALA A 26 2.58 28.15 -11.82
CA ALA A 26 2.39 29.28 -10.91
C ALA A 26 2.45 30.63 -11.63
N LYS A 27 3.41 30.85 -12.55
CA LYS A 27 3.56 32.11 -13.31
C LYS A 27 2.32 32.47 -14.11
N TYR A 28 1.71 31.48 -14.78
CA TYR A 28 0.55 31.69 -15.65
C TYR A 28 -0.80 31.37 -14.99
N GLY A 29 -0.82 31.07 -13.68
CA GLY A 29 -2.05 30.74 -12.96
C GLY A 29 -2.76 29.47 -13.46
N VAL A 30 -2.01 28.50 -13.97
CA VAL A 30 -2.54 27.25 -14.54
C VAL A 30 -1.94 26.01 -13.89
N HIS A 31 -2.71 24.93 -13.83
CA HIS A 31 -2.22 23.67 -13.30
C HIS A 31 -1.04 23.13 -14.13
N LYS A 32 -0.02 22.56 -13.48
CA LYS A 32 1.21 22.03 -14.13
C LYS A 32 0.96 21.07 -15.31
N GLN A 33 -0.17 20.37 -15.30
CA GLN A 33 -0.55 19.43 -16.35
C GLN A 33 -0.83 20.16 -17.67
N LYS A 34 -1.41 21.38 -17.60
CA LYS A 34 -1.66 22.21 -18.78
C LYS A 34 -0.36 22.63 -19.44
N ILE A 35 0.62 23.09 -18.65
CA ILE A 35 1.97 23.39 -19.13
C ILE A 35 2.62 22.15 -19.77
N THR A 36 2.48 20.99 -19.13
CA THR A 36 3.02 19.72 -19.66
C THR A 36 2.40 19.36 -21.02
N ASN A 37 1.11 19.61 -21.20
CA ASN A 37 0.43 19.37 -22.48
C ASN A 37 0.88 20.37 -23.56
N ILE A 38 1.11 21.64 -23.20
CA ILE A 38 1.64 22.67 -24.12
C ILE A 38 3.04 22.29 -24.62
N ILE A 39 3.91 21.86 -23.70
CA ILE A 39 5.27 21.39 -24.01
C ILE A 39 5.22 20.19 -24.97
N LYS A 40 4.37 19.19 -24.70
CA LYS A 40 4.19 18.03 -25.57
C LYS A 40 3.61 18.40 -26.94
N LYS A 41 2.66 19.33 -26.99
CA LYS A 41 2.05 19.85 -28.23
C LYS A 41 3.11 20.45 -29.17
N HIS A 42 4.15 21.07 -28.61
CA HIS A 42 5.26 21.66 -29.37
C HIS A 42 6.44 20.70 -29.57
N GLY A 43 6.25 19.40 -29.35
CA GLY A 43 7.27 18.37 -29.62
C GLY A 43 8.39 18.28 -28.56
N LEU A 44 8.28 18.99 -27.45
CA LEU A 44 9.27 18.95 -26.36
C LEU A 44 8.95 17.81 -25.39
N GLN A 45 9.98 17.14 -24.89
CA GLN A 45 9.82 16.06 -23.91
C GLN A 45 9.79 16.60 -22.47
N SER A 46 8.88 16.06 -21.66
CA SER A 46 8.80 16.36 -20.23
C SER A 46 10.07 15.89 -19.50
N GLY A 47 10.89 16.83 -19.03
CA GLY A 47 12.21 16.56 -18.44
C GLY A 47 13.40 17.18 -19.17
N GLN A 48 13.24 17.69 -20.41
CA GLN A 48 14.32 18.29 -21.22
C GLN A 48 14.83 19.65 -20.75
N HIS A 49 14.12 20.30 -19.85
CA HIS A 49 14.58 21.54 -19.26
C HIS A 49 15.82 21.31 -18.40
N GLN A 50 16.86 22.11 -18.62
CA GLN A 50 18.11 22.08 -17.86
C GLN A 50 17.86 22.34 -16.36
N ARG A 51 17.98 21.29 -15.53
CA ARG A 51 17.93 21.41 -14.05
C ARG A 51 19.31 21.33 -13.40
N ARG A 52 20.37 21.20 -14.19
CA ARG A 52 21.71 20.98 -13.65
C ARG A 52 22.40 22.33 -13.52
N VAL A 53 22.80 22.66 -12.30
CA VAL A 53 23.89 23.61 -12.08
C VAL A 53 25.12 22.94 -12.69
N GLU A 54 25.56 23.43 -13.84
CA GLU A 54 26.86 23.04 -14.41
C GLU A 54 27.93 23.72 -13.56
N LEU A 55 28.65 22.92 -12.79
CA LEU A 55 29.81 23.38 -12.06
C LEU A 55 31.04 23.11 -12.92
N ASP A 56 32.02 24.00 -12.82
CA ASP A 56 33.29 23.82 -13.49
C ASP A 56 33.95 22.49 -13.07
N PRO A 57 34.54 21.70 -14.00
CA PRO A 57 35.13 20.40 -13.68
C PRO A 57 36.21 20.44 -12.60
N ASP A 58 36.94 21.55 -12.45
CA ASP A 58 37.95 21.69 -11.41
C ASP A 58 37.31 21.98 -10.05
N THR A 59 36.18 22.67 -10.03
CA THR A 59 35.35 22.83 -8.82
C THR A 59 34.78 21.48 -8.35
N GLU A 60 34.30 20.62 -9.26
CA GLU A 60 33.79 19.28 -8.89
C GLU A 60 34.90 18.39 -8.30
N LYS A 61 36.12 18.43 -8.86
CA LYS A 61 37.29 17.72 -8.31
C LYS A 61 37.68 18.26 -6.93
N GLU A 62 37.63 19.57 -6.74
CA GLU A 62 37.97 20.21 -5.47
C GLU A 62 36.97 19.85 -4.36
N ILE A 63 35.66 19.83 -4.67
CA ILE A 63 34.61 19.34 -3.77
C ILE A 63 34.89 17.88 -3.35
N ALA A 64 35.29 17.03 -4.30
CA ALA A 64 35.63 15.64 -4.02
C ALA A 64 36.91 15.51 -3.18
N ARG A 65 37.91 16.39 -3.39
CA ARG A 65 39.15 16.45 -2.61
C ARG A 65 38.87 16.85 -1.16
N LEU A 66 38.19 17.97 -0.93
CA LEU A 66 37.86 18.47 0.41
C LEU A 66 37.02 17.48 1.22
N TYR A 67 36.10 16.76 0.55
CA TYR A 67 35.35 15.68 1.18
C TYR A 67 36.27 14.53 1.62
N LYS A 68 37.19 14.07 0.75
CA LYS A 68 38.18 13.03 1.09
C LYS A 68 39.13 13.43 2.22
N GLU A 69 39.42 14.72 2.34
CA GLU A 69 40.22 15.31 3.44
C GLU A 69 39.46 15.36 4.78
N GLY A 70 38.19 14.93 4.81
CA GLY A 70 37.41 14.75 6.03
C GLY A 70 36.35 15.83 6.27
N GLN A 71 36.22 16.83 5.39
CA GLN A 71 35.14 17.81 5.51
C GLN A 71 33.79 17.14 5.29
N SER A 72 32.79 17.57 6.05
CA SER A 72 31.42 17.10 5.89
C SER A 72 30.79 17.68 4.62
N ALA A 73 29.75 17.00 4.12
CA ALA A 73 28.98 17.50 2.98
C ALA A 73 28.28 18.85 3.28
N GLU A 74 28.07 19.20 4.55
CA GLU A 74 27.55 20.48 5.03
C GLU A 74 28.57 21.61 4.88
N GLU A 75 29.81 21.36 5.33
CA GLU A 75 30.89 22.35 5.31
C GLU A 75 31.28 22.65 3.86
N VAL A 76 31.44 21.61 3.05
CA VAL A 76 31.71 21.75 1.61
C VAL A 76 30.58 22.49 0.91
N ALA A 77 29.31 22.18 1.22
CA ALA A 77 28.17 22.89 0.65
C ALA A 77 28.18 24.39 0.98
N SER A 78 28.50 24.73 2.23
CA SER A 78 28.57 26.12 2.70
C SER A 78 29.73 26.88 2.05
N LEU A 79 30.87 26.22 1.87
CA LEU A 79 32.08 26.82 1.28
C LEU A 79 31.86 27.24 -0.18
N PHE A 80 31.19 26.41 -0.98
CA PHE A 80 30.93 26.68 -2.39
C PHE A 80 29.56 27.35 -2.65
N GLY A 81 28.78 27.67 -1.61
CA GLY A 81 27.45 28.27 -1.76
C GLY A 81 26.45 27.37 -2.52
N ILE A 82 26.67 26.05 -2.51
CA ILE A 82 25.85 25.07 -3.23
C ILE A 82 25.02 24.24 -2.25
N SER A 83 23.91 23.69 -2.71
CA SER A 83 23.12 22.82 -1.82
C SER A 83 23.89 21.53 -1.48
N ARG A 84 23.69 21.02 -0.25
CA ARG A 84 24.20 19.70 0.19
C ARG A 84 23.87 18.57 -0.80
N MET A 85 22.76 18.69 -1.52
CA MET A 85 22.34 17.72 -2.53
C MET A 85 23.21 17.73 -3.78
N VAL A 86 23.74 18.88 -4.17
CA VAL A 86 24.69 19.02 -5.29
C VAL A 86 26.03 18.38 -4.90
N VAL A 87 26.53 18.62 -3.69
CA VAL A 87 27.74 17.95 -3.16
C VAL A 87 27.58 16.43 -3.19
N ARG A 88 26.47 15.88 -2.66
CA ARG A 88 26.21 14.43 -2.69
C ARG A 88 26.15 13.85 -4.10
N ARG A 89 25.60 14.60 -5.06
CA ARG A 89 25.56 14.20 -6.48
C ARG A 89 26.98 14.09 -7.06
N ILE A 90 27.82 15.09 -6.82
CA ILE A 90 29.21 15.13 -7.30
C ILE A 90 29.99 13.96 -6.73
N LEU A 91 29.89 13.73 -5.41
CA LEU A 91 30.55 12.61 -4.75
C LEU A 91 30.13 11.25 -5.35
N LYS A 92 28.84 11.09 -5.66
CA LYS A 92 28.33 9.89 -6.35
C LYS A 92 28.88 9.76 -7.78
N ALA A 93 28.97 10.85 -8.52
CA ALA A 93 29.48 10.86 -9.89
C ALA A 93 30.98 10.52 -9.95
N HIS A 94 31.77 10.99 -8.97
CA HIS A 94 33.19 10.66 -8.82
C HIS A 94 33.45 9.34 -8.07
N SER A 95 32.41 8.52 -7.84
CA SER A 95 32.50 7.25 -7.10
C SER A 95 33.20 7.36 -5.73
N VAL A 96 33.08 8.53 -5.09
CA VAL A 96 33.63 8.75 -3.75
C VAL A 96 32.67 8.11 -2.75
N ALA A 97 33.19 7.12 -2.01
CA ALA A 97 32.42 6.49 -0.95
C ALA A 97 31.95 7.57 0.03
N ALA A 98 30.64 7.62 0.28
CA ALA A 98 30.14 8.43 1.36
C ALA A 98 30.90 8.04 2.63
N HIS A 99 31.34 9.03 3.40
CA HIS A 99 31.77 8.79 4.77
C HIS A 99 30.74 7.86 5.38
N LYS A 100 31.20 6.73 5.93
CA LYS A 100 30.33 5.85 6.69
C LYS A 100 29.69 6.76 7.73
N VAL A 101 28.44 7.13 7.49
CA VAL A 101 27.60 7.70 8.53
C VAL A 101 27.40 6.50 9.44
N GLY A 102 28.37 6.28 10.34
CA GLY A 102 28.18 5.61 11.61
C GLY A 102 27.27 6.47 12.48
N GLY A 103 26.18 6.94 11.89
CA GLY A 103 25.04 7.47 12.60
C GLY A 103 24.37 6.27 13.24
N VAL A 104 24.98 5.78 14.32
CA VAL A 104 24.16 5.61 15.52
C VAL A 104 23.38 6.91 15.60
N SER A 105 22.06 6.84 15.43
CA SER A 105 21.20 7.95 15.83
C SER A 105 21.73 8.37 17.19
N LYS A 106 22.34 9.56 17.32
CA LYS A 106 22.85 10.02 18.62
C LYS A 106 21.74 9.70 19.61
N PRO A 107 21.94 8.87 20.64
CA PRO A 107 20.89 8.65 21.61
C PRO A 107 20.60 10.03 22.16
N CYS A 108 19.45 10.60 21.78
CA CYS A 108 18.95 11.76 22.48
C CYS A 108 18.92 11.31 23.95
N PRO A 109 19.58 12.01 24.89
CA PRO A 109 19.46 11.65 26.30
C PRO A 109 17.97 11.65 26.58
N GLN A 110 17.42 10.46 26.80
CA GLN A 110 15.99 10.27 26.92
C GLN A 110 15.61 11.00 28.20
N LYS A 111 15.15 12.25 28.08
CA LYS A 111 14.61 12.99 29.22
C LYS A 111 13.60 12.05 29.85
N ARG A 112 13.88 11.64 31.09
CA ARG A 112 13.03 10.72 31.82
C ARG A 112 11.74 11.48 32.10
N ILE A 113 10.72 11.25 31.28
CA ILE A 113 9.43 11.95 31.38
C ILE A 113 8.70 11.53 32.66
N LEU A 114 8.88 10.27 33.08
CA LEU A 114 8.29 9.72 34.30
C LEU A 114 9.32 9.67 35.44
N SER A 115 8.90 9.99 36.65
CA SER A 115 9.71 9.77 37.86
C SER A 115 9.91 8.28 38.13
N ALA A 116 10.88 7.92 38.98
CA ALA A 116 11.11 6.53 39.35
C ALA A 116 9.86 5.88 39.98
N ASP A 117 9.12 6.63 40.80
CA ASP A 117 7.89 6.14 41.42
C ASP A 117 6.74 6.00 40.43
N ALA A 118 6.61 6.92 39.47
CA ALA A 118 5.63 6.81 38.39
C ALA A 118 5.92 5.59 37.51
N GLU A 119 7.19 5.26 37.24
CA GLU A 119 7.55 4.05 36.50
C GLU A 119 7.21 2.76 37.27
N ARG A 120 7.38 2.73 38.60
CA ARG A 120 6.97 1.60 39.44
C ARG A 120 5.46 1.37 39.36
N GLN A 121 4.67 2.44 39.52
CA GLN A 121 3.20 2.36 39.39
C GLN A 121 2.76 1.91 38.00
N VAL A 122 3.44 2.38 36.94
CA VAL A 122 3.21 1.90 35.58
C VAL A 122 3.47 0.39 35.44
N CYS A 123 4.55 -0.13 36.02
CA CYS A 123 4.88 -1.55 35.97
C CYS A 123 3.87 -2.41 36.75
N GLU A 124 3.46 -1.94 37.92
CA GLU A 124 2.45 -2.59 38.76
C GLU A 124 1.08 -2.64 38.08
N LEU A 125 0.62 -1.51 37.53
CA LEU A 125 -0.66 -1.44 36.80
C LEU A 125 -0.67 -2.32 35.55
N TYR A 126 0.47 -2.45 34.86
CA TYR A 126 0.58 -3.30 33.67
C TYR A 126 0.57 -4.80 34.02
N SER A 127 1.13 -5.16 35.17
CA SER A 127 1.31 -6.55 35.61
C SER A 127 0.10 -7.10 36.38
N SER A 128 -0.62 -6.24 37.10
CA SER A 128 -1.77 -6.62 37.93
C SER A 128 -3.07 -6.80 37.14
N ASP A 129 -3.28 -6.03 36.08
CA ASP A 129 -4.54 -6.03 35.32
C ASP A 129 -4.29 -6.29 33.82
N THR A 130 -4.77 -7.44 33.35
CA THR A 130 -4.68 -7.87 31.96
C THR A 130 -5.54 -7.04 31.00
N SER A 131 -6.48 -6.23 31.50
CA SER A 131 -7.31 -5.33 30.68
C SER A 131 -6.64 -3.98 30.41
N GLN A 132 -5.63 -3.59 31.20
CA GLN A 132 -4.96 -2.30 31.00
C GLN A 132 -4.12 -2.32 29.72
N THR A 133 -4.47 -1.44 28.78
CA THR A 133 -3.67 -1.22 27.57
C THR A 133 -2.58 -0.19 27.84
N LEU A 134 -1.51 -0.20 27.03
CA LEU A 134 -0.48 0.84 27.10
C LEU A 134 -1.06 2.25 26.91
N VAL A 135 -2.13 2.37 26.12
CA VAL A 135 -2.84 3.64 25.90
C VAL A 135 -3.57 4.07 27.17
N THR A 136 -4.30 3.17 27.81
CA THR A 136 -5.03 3.44 29.06
C THR A 136 -4.09 3.90 30.16
N ILE A 137 -2.95 3.20 30.33
CA ILE A 137 -1.92 3.57 31.29
C ILE A 137 -1.32 4.93 30.92
N ALA A 138 -0.97 5.14 29.65
CA ALA A 138 -0.37 6.39 29.18
C ALA A 138 -1.26 7.61 29.46
N SER A 139 -2.58 7.48 29.23
CA SER A 139 -3.57 8.52 29.54
C SER A 139 -3.61 8.87 31.04
N ARG A 140 -3.50 7.88 31.94
CA ARG A 140 -3.48 8.10 33.40
C ARG A 140 -2.27 8.92 33.85
N PHE A 141 -1.12 8.71 33.22
CA PHE A 141 0.14 9.41 33.55
C PHE A 141 0.40 10.63 32.65
N GLY A 142 -0.56 11.04 31.82
CA GLY A 142 -0.42 12.20 30.94
C GLY A 142 0.75 12.10 29.94
N CYS A 143 1.08 10.88 29.51
CA CYS A 143 2.25 10.61 28.68
C CYS A 143 1.88 9.82 27.41
N SER A 144 2.85 9.56 26.54
CA SER A 144 2.65 8.74 25.34
C SER A 144 2.72 7.24 25.67
N ASP A 145 2.03 6.40 24.88
CA ASP A 145 2.15 4.94 24.93
C ASP A 145 3.61 4.47 24.77
N LYS A 146 4.40 5.18 23.97
CA LYS A 146 5.84 4.93 23.80
C LYS A 146 6.64 5.20 25.08
N THR A 147 6.23 6.19 25.87
CA THR A 147 6.86 6.50 27.16
C THR A 147 6.64 5.36 28.15
N VAL A 148 5.41 4.85 28.23
CA VAL A 148 5.04 3.68 29.05
C VAL A 148 5.81 2.44 28.59
N LEU A 149 5.83 2.15 27.28
CA LEU A 149 6.57 1.01 26.73
C LEU A 149 8.07 1.06 27.07
N ARG A 150 8.69 2.24 26.99
CA ARG A 150 10.10 2.44 27.37
C ARG A 150 10.32 2.28 28.87
N ALA A 151 9.36 2.68 29.71
CA ALA A 151 9.42 2.46 31.16
C ALA A 151 9.37 0.97 31.50
N LEU A 152 8.43 0.21 30.89
CA LEU A 152 8.32 -1.23 31.09
C LEU A 152 9.61 -1.97 30.69
N LYS A 153 10.15 -1.67 29.50
CA LYS A 153 11.40 -2.28 29.01
C LYS A 153 12.60 -1.99 29.91
N ARG A 154 12.71 -0.76 30.43
CA ARG A 154 13.81 -0.38 31.35
C ARG A 154 13.73 -1.08 32.70
N ASN A 155 12.52 -1.37 33.17
CA ASN A 155 12.29 -2.11 34.42
C ASN A 155 12.25 -3.63 34.19
N GLY A 156 12.63 -4.12 32.99
CA GLY A 156 12.71 -5.55 32.68
C GLY A 156 11.35 -6.25 32.57
N VAL A 157 10.25 -5.50 32.48
CA VAL A 157 8.90 -6.09 32.34
C VAL A 157 8.70 -6.55 30.91
N GLN A 158 8.40 -7.84 30.74
CA GLN A 158 8.06 -8.42 29.44
C GLN A 158 6.72 -7.86 28.95
N THR A 159 6.75 -7.20 27.81
CA THR A 159 5.55 -6.61 27.22
C THR A 159 4.80 -7.67 26.44
N ARG A 160 3.48 -7.70 26.57
CA ARG A 160 2.58 -8.51 25.73
C ARG A 160 2.92 -8.25 24.26
N PRO A 161 3.01 -9.31 23.43
CA PRO A 161 3.39 -9.17 22.04
C PRO A 161 2.44 -8.23 21.31
N ASN A 162 2.98 -7.37 20.45
CA ASN A 162 2.13 -6.57 19.58
C ASN A 162 1.38 -7.51 18.63
N VAL A 163 0.12 -7.17 18.31
CA VAL A 163 -0.69 -7.82 17.27
C VAL A 163 0.13 -8.19 16.03
N VAL A 164 1.02 -7.32 15.56
CA VAL A 164 1.86 -7.59 14.38
C VAL A 164 2.86 -8.72 14.60
N GLU A 165 3.49 -8.77 15.78
CA GLU A 165 4.48 -9.79 16.14
C GLU A 165 3.79 -11.15 16.39
N PHE A 166 2.67 -11.12 17.10
CA PHE A 166 1.80 -12.27 17.32
C PHE A 166 1.28 -12.85 16.00
N THR A 167 0.69 -12.03 15.13
CA THR A 167 0.18 -12.49 13.81
C THR A 167 1.29 -12.96 12.88
N THR A 168 2.51 -12.40 13.01
CA THR A 168 3.67 -12.87 12.24
C THR A 168 4.11 -14.26 12.67
N SER A 169 4.08 -14.57 13.97
CA SER A 169 4.41 -15.90 14.50
C SER A 169 3.42 -17.00 14.07
N LEU A 170 2.19 -16.63 13.72
CA LEU A 170 1.11 -17.54 13.30
C LEU A 170 0.94 -17.60 11.77
N LYS A 171 1.85 -17.00 10.99
CA LYS A 171 1.74 -17.00 9.52
C LYS A 171 1.71 -18.43 8.98
N GLY A 172 0.70 -18.71 8.16
CA GLY A 172 0.51 -20.01 7.52
C GLY A 172 -0.16 -21.06 8.40
N THR A 173 -0.55 -20.73 9.63
CA THR A 173 -1.27 -21.64 10.52
C THR A 173 -2.78 -21.36 10.54
N GLU A 174 -3.56 -22.35 10.98
CA GLU A 174 -5.01 -22.20 11.16
C GLU A 174 -5.34 -21.19 12.27
N GLN A 175 -4.50 -21.07 13.30
CA GLN A 175 -4.70 -20.13 14.41
C GLN A 175 -4.75 -18.67 13.94
N LEU A 176 -3.99 -18.28 12.91
CA LEU A 176 -4.09 -16.94 12.33
C LEU A 176 -5.45 -16.71 11.67
N SER A 177 -5.99 -17.74 11.00
CA SER A 177 -7.29 -17.69 10.34
C SER A 177 -8.44 -17.58 11.36
N ILE A 178 -8.35 -18.34 12.45
CA ILE A 178 -9.27 -18.30 13.59
C ILE A 178 -9.24 -16.91 14.25
N TRP A 179 -8.06 -16.42 14.61
CA TRP A 179 -7.86 -15.12 15.24
C TRP A 179 -8.42 -13.97 14.39
N CYS A 180 -8.13 -13.96 13.08
CA CYS A 180 -8.67 -12.96 12.16
C CYS A 180 -10.21 -13.03 12.08
N SER A 181 -10.76 -14.25 12.07
CA SER A 181 -12.20 -14.50 12.02
C SER A 181 -12.90 -14.02 13.30
N ALA A 182 -12.36 -14.33 14.48
CA ALA A 182 -12.88 -13.90 15.77
C ALA A 182 -12.92 -12.36 15.89
N ILE A 183 -11.81 -11.70 15.54
CA ILE A 183 -11.74 -10.22 15.52
C ILE A 183 -12.72 -9.62 14.54
N THR A 184 -12.83 -10.19 13.33
CA THR A 184 -13.79 -9.73 12.32
C THR A 184 -15.23 -9.84 12.82
N GLN A 185 -15.52 -10.85 13.62
CA GLN A 185 -16.83 -11.08 14.23
C GLN A 185 -17.04 -10.27 15.53
N GLY A 186 -16.00 -9.59 16.03
CA GLY A 186 -16.05 -8.84 17.28
C GLY A 186 -16.21 -9.73 18.52
N VAL A 187 -15.79 -10.99 18.44
CA VAL A 187 -15.85 -11.96 19.54
C VAL A 187 -14.43 -12.33 20.00
N SER A 188 -14.32 -12.79 21.24
CA SER A 188 -13.07 -13.36 21.76
C SER A 188 -12.74 -14.67 21.02
N ILE A 189 -11.52 -15.18 21.17
CA ILE A 189 -11.14 -16.48 20.58
C ILE A 189 -11.86 -17.62 21.32
N GLU A 190 -12.05 -17.46 22.61
CA GLU A 190 -12.72 -18.41 23.50
C GLU A 190 -14.22 -18.52 23.16
N ASP A 191 -14.84 -17.42 22.77
CA ASP A 191 -16.24 -17.33 22.34
C ASP A 191 -16.40 -17.57 20.82
N TRP A 192 -15.33 -17.90 20.11
CA TRP A 192 -15.36 -18.09 18.66
C TRP A 192 -15.99 -19.45 18.30
N GLN A 193 -17.24 -19.41 17.82
CA GLN A 193 -18.00 -20.61 17.43
C GLN A 193 -17.76 -21.05 15.97
N GLY A 194 -16.68 -20.61 15.35
CA GLY A 194 -16.36 -20.91 13.95
C GLY A 194 -16.49 -19.71 13.01
N TYR A 195 -16.30 -19.97 11.71
CA TYR A 195 -16.42 -18.94 10.68
C TYR A 195 -17.87 -18.48 10.55
N SER A 196 -18.13 -17.18 10.77
CA SER A 196 -19.47 -16.60 10.65
C SER A 196 -20.11 -16.91 9.29
N PRO A 197 -21.39 -17.30 9.24
CA PRO A 197 -22.15 -17.43 8.00
C PRO A 197 -22.54 -16.08 7.35
N ARG A 198 -21.99 -14.93 7.77
CA ARG A 198 -22.28 -13.63 7.13
C ARG A 198 -21.63 -13.50 5.73
N PRO A 199 -22.29 -12.78 4.79
CA PRO A 199 -22.19 -13.05 3.36
C PRO A 199 -20.94 -12.45 2.71
N LYS A 200 -19.76 -13.00 2.99
CA LYS A 200 -18.60 -12.93 2.08
C LYS A 200 -18.53 -14.20 1.24
N GLY A 201 -19.67 -14.59 0.66
CA GLY A 201 -19.82 -15.83 -0.11
C GLY A 201 -19.14 -15.85 -1.49
N ARG A 202 -18.49 -14.78 -1.93
CA ARG A 202 -18.07 -14.63 -3.35
C ARG A 202 -16.55 -14.60 -3.57
N TRP A 203 -15.74 -14.70 -2.52
CA TRP A 203 -14.27 -14.52 -2.62
C TRP A 203 -13.44 -15.47 -1.74
N GLY A 204 -14.05 -16.52 -1.18
CA GLY A 204 -13.32 -17.55 -0.42
C GLY A 204 -12.68 -18.61 -1.33
N THR A 205 -11.70 -19.35 -0.80
CA THR A 205 -10.97 -20.43 -1.52
C THR A 205 -11.91 -21.45 -2.19
N ARG A 206 -13.02 -21.81 -1.52
CA ARG A 206 -14.04 -22.72 -2.07
C ARG A 206 -14.73 -22.17 -3.32
N TYR A 207 -15.02 -20.86 -3.35
CA TYR A 207 -15.63 -20.22 -4.53
C TYR A 207 -14.65 -20.13 -5.70
N ILE A 208 -13.37 -19.84 -5.41
CA ILE A 208 -12.31 -19.81 -6.44
C ILE A 208 -12.16 -21.20 -7.08
N ARG A 209 -12.12 -22.25 -6.25
CA ARG A 209 -12.04 -23.64 -6.72
C ARG A 209 -13.26 -24.03 -7.56
N TRP A 210 -14.46 -23.81 -7.03
CA TRP A 210 -15.71 -24.08 -7.75
C TRP A 210 -15.77 -23.34 -9.09
N ARG A 211 -15.43 -22.04 -9.11
CA ARG A 211 -15.40 -21.24 -10.35
C ARG A 211 -14.43 -21.82 -11.38
N LYS A 212 -13.26 -22.27 -10.93
CA LYS A 212 -12.25 -22.88 -11.79
C LYS A 212 -12.77 -24.18 -12.39
N GLU A 213 -13.31 -25.07 -11.56
CA GLU A 213 -13.84 -26.38 -12.00
C GLU A 213 -14.99 -26.23 -13.01
N VAL A 214 -15.92 -25.29 -12.78
CA VAL A 214 -17.02 -24.99 -13.72
C VAL A 214 -16.49 -24.47 -15.06
N LEU A 215 -15.52 -23.53 -15.03
CA LEU A 215 -14.92 -23.00 -16.26
C LEU A 215 -14.13 -24.06 -17.03
N GLU A 216 -13.45 -24.97 -16.33
CA GLU A 216 -12.69 -26.07 -16.93
C GLU A 216 -13.63 -27.10 -17.57
N ARG A 217 -14.70 -27.49 -16.88
CA ARG A 217 -15.75 -28.39 -17.43
C ARG A 217 -16.33 -27.82 -18.72
N ASP A 218 -16.70 -26.54 -18.71
CA ASP A 218 -17.38 -25.89 -19.82
C ASP A 218 -16.43 -25.44 -20.96
N ASN A 219 -15.17 -25.92 -20.95
CA ASN A 219 -14.11 -25.52 -21.89
C ASN A 219 -13.92 -24.00 -22.01
N ARG A 220 -14.29 -23.26 -20.97
CA ARG A 220 -14.30 -21.79 -20.91
C ARG A 220 -15.11 -21.18 -22.06
N TRP A 221 -16.18 -21.82 -22.50
CA TRP A 221 -17.13 -21.27 -23.48
C TRP A 221 -18.47 -21.01 -22.82
N CYS A 222 -19.18 -20.00 -23.32
CA CYS A 222 -20.55 -19.73 -22.89
C CYS A 222 -21.47 -20.85 -23.37
N GLN A 223 -22.00 -21.62 -22.43
CA GLN A 223 -22.86 -22.79 -22.67
C GLN A 223 -24.21 -22.44 -23.33
N LYS A 224 -24.56 -21.15 -23.40
CA LYS A 224 -25.77 -20.67 -24.07
C LYS A 224 -25.54 -20.22 -25.52
N CYS A 225 -24.36 -19.69 -25.84
CA CYS A 225 -24.14 -19.00 -27.13
C CYS A 225 -22.77 -19.23 -27.76
N GLY A 226 -21.90 -20.04 -27.16
CA GLY A 226 -20.56 -20.38 -27.65
C GLY A 226 -19.49 -19.28 -27.54
N HIS A 227 -19.80 -18.11 -26.96
CA HIS A 227 -18.82 -17.02 -26.85
C HIS A 227 -17.79 -17.27 -25.74
N ASP A 228 -16.54 -16.85 -25.93
CA ASP A 228 -15.39 -17.16 -25.07
C ASP A 228 -14.86 -15.97 -24.25
N GLN A 229 -15.42 -14.77 -24.42
CA GLN A 229 -15.00 -13.58 -23.68
C GLN A 229 -15.98 -13.18 -22.57
N SER A 230 -15.46 -12.47 -21.57
CA SER A 230 -16.23 -11.90 -20.47
C SER A 230 -17.10 -12.92 -19.73
N LEU A 231 -16.50 -14.06 -19.39
CA LEU A 231 -17.19 -15.21 -18.80
C LEU A 231 -17.41 -15.08 -17.30
N VAL A 232 -18.57 -15.55 -16.88
CA VAL A 232 -18.99 -15.62 -15.48
C VAL A 232 -19.66 -16.97 -15.22
N CYS A 233 -19.38 -17.56 -14.06
CA CYS A 233 -20.10 -18.74 -13.59
C CYS A 233 -21.42 -18.27 -12.95
N HIS A 234 -22.52 -18.74 -13.51
CA HIS A 234 -23.86 -18.56 -12.97
C HIS A 234 -24.24 -19.78 -12.14
N HIS A 235 -24.96 -19.59 -11.04
CA HIS A 235 -25.56 -20.68 -10.29
C HIS A 235 -26.89 -21.06 -10.91
N ILE A 236 -27.07 -22.32 -11.32
CA ILE A 236 -28.33 -22.81 -11.90
C ILE A 236 -29.44 -22.73 -10.85
N TYR A 237 -29.18 -23.26 -9.66
CA TYR A 237 -30.02 -23.09 -8.47
C TYR A 237 -29.57 -21.86 -7.67
N PRO A 238 -30.48 -20.91 -7.37
CA PRO A 238 -30.12 -19.65 -6.72
C PRO A 238 -29.35 -19.82 -5.41
N TRP A 239 -28.27 -19.04 -5.27
CA TRP A 239 -27.34 -19.06 -4.13
C TRP A 239 -28.01 -18.94 -2.75
N THR A 240 -29.08 -18.11 -2.67
CA THR A 240 -29.81 -17.84 -1.43
C THR A 240 -30.73 -18.98 -1.02
N LYS A 241 -31.33 -19.68 -1.99
CA LYS A 241 -32.32 -20.74 -1.76
C LYS A 241 -31.70 -22.11 -1.53
N TYR A 242 -30.52 -22.38 -2.08
CA TYR A 242 -29.89 -23.71 -2.02
C TYR A 242 -28.46 -23.65 -1.45
N PRO A 243 -28.30 -23.48 -0.11
CA PRO A 243 -26.98 -23.39 0.52
C PRO A 243 -26.08 -24.60 0.26
N ASP A 244 -26.65 -25.80 0.23
CA ASP A 244 -25.92 -27.07 0.07
C ASP A 244 -25.35 -27.25 -1.35
N LYS A 245 -25.90 -26.53 -2.33
CA LYS A 245 -25.51 -26.62 -3.74
C LYS A 245 -24.55 -25.52 -4.20
N ARG A 246 -24.14 -24.61 -3.32
CA ARG A 246 -23.34 -23.42 -3.69
C ARG A 246 -22.01 -23.71 -4.36
N TYR A 247 -21.42 -24.85 -4.04
CA TYR A 247 -20.10 -25.28 -4.51
C TYR A 247 -20.15 -26.60 -5.27
N ASP A 248 -21.34 -27.06 -5.60
CA ASP A 248 -21.55 -28.20 -6.50
C ASP A 248 -21.23 -27.74 -7.93
N VAL A 249 -20.33 -28.44 -8.62
CA VAL A 249 -19.90 -28.10 -9.98
C VAL A 249 -21.08 -28.21 -10.95
N ASP A 250 -21.99 -29.16 -10.72
CA ASP A 250 -23.19 -29.36 -11.53
C ASP A 250 -24.23 -28.25 -11.32
N ASN A 251 -24.09 -27.48 -10.25
CA ASN A 251 -24.89 -26.28 -10.02
C ASN A 251 -24.27 -25.02 -10.65
N GLY A 252 -23.15 -25.14 -11.36
CA GLY A 252 -22.53 -24.06 -12.11
C GLY A 252 -22.78 -24.18 -13.61
N ILE A 253 -22.91 -23.04 -14.29
CA ILE A 253 -22.87 -22.93 -15.75
C ILE A 253 -22.09 -21.70 -16.18
N THR A 254 -21.22 -21.85 -17.17
CA THR A 254 -20.41 -20.76 -17.74
C THR A 254 -21.23 -19.98 -18.75
N LEU A 255 -21.38 -18.68 -18.51
CA LEU A 255 -22.09 -17.75 -19.39
C LEU A 255 -21.24 -16.53 -19.68
N CYS A 256 -21.36 -15.98 -20.89
CA CYS A 256 -20.85 -14.63 -21.16
C CYS A 256 -21.69 -13.58 -20.43
N ARG A 257 -21.11 -12.41 -20.15
CA ARG A 257 -21.79 -11.33 -19.42
C ARG A 257 -23.13 -10.93 -20.04
N TYR A 258 -23.23 -10.95 -21.38
CA TYR A 258 -24.46 -10.67 -22.10
C TYR A 258 -25.57 -11.67 -21.77
N CYS A 259 -25.27 -12.98 -21.89
CA CYS A 259 -26.23 -14.03 -21.55
C CYS A 259 -26.60 -13.99 -20.07
N HIS A 260 -25.61 -13.84 -19.18
CA HIS A 260 -25.82 -13.74 -17.74
C HIS A 260 -26.79 -12.62 -17.36
N ASN A 261 -26.61 -11.42 -17.93
CA ASN A 261 -27.46 -10.27 -17.59
C ASN A 261 -28.92 -10.46 -18.04
N LYS A 262 -29.18 -11.20 -19.12
CA LYS A 262 -30.55 -11.49 -19.58
C LYS A 262 -31.36 -12.36 -18.60
N ILE A 263 -30.67 -13.11 -17.75
CA ILE A 263 -31.27 -14.07 -16.81
C ILE A 263 -31.54 -13.41 -15.45
N GLN A 264 -30.90 -12.28 -15.16
CA GLN A 264 -30.98 -11.63 -13.86
C GLN A 264 -32.44 -11.38 -13.45
N SER A 265 -32.80 -11.82 -12.23
CA SER A 265 -34.16 -11.75 -11.67
C SER A 265 -35.18 -12.78 -12.22
N ARG A 266 -34.76 -13.71 -13.08
CA ARG A 266 -35.61 -14.81 -13.61
C ARG A 266 -34.96 -16.19 -13.46
N GLU A 267 -33.94 -16.31 -12.61
CA GLU A 267 -33.04 -17.47 -12.47
C GLU A 267 -33.80 -18.80 -12.36
N GLU A 268 -34.86 -18.85 -11.54
CA GLU A 268 -35.69 -20.06 -11.36
C GLU A 268 -36.36 -20.57 -12.64
N GLN A 269 -36.73 -19.67 -13.55
CA GLN A 269 -37.37 -20.03 -14.82
C GLN A 269 -36.39 -20.71 -15.79
N TYR A 270 -35.08 -20.47 -15.61
CA TYR A 270 -34.02 -21.01 -16.47
C TYR A 270 -33.39 -22.29 -15.92
N VAL A 271 -33.75 -22.75 -14.71
CA VAL A 271 -33.19 -23.96 -14.08
C VAL A 271 -33.29 -25.17 -15.02
N ASN A 272 -34.47 -25.47 -15.53
CA ASN A 272 -34.70 -26.63 -16.41
C ASN A 272 -33.98 -26.46 -17.76
N TYR A 273 -33.94 -25.24 -18.28
CA TYR A 273 -33.24 -24.92 -19.52
C TYR A 273 -31.73 -25.16 -19.40
N PHE A 274 -31.09 -24.72 -18.32
CA PHE A 274 -29.65 -24.96 -18.10
C PHE A 274 -29.34 -26.43 -17.86
N LYS A 275 -30.19 -27.14 -17.14
CA LYS A 275 -30.04 -28.59 -16.97
C LYS A 275 -30.15 -29.36 -18.28
N GLU A 276 -30.96 -28.89 -19.21
CA GLU A 276 -31.09 -29.51 -20.52
C GLU A 276 -29.85 -29.22 -21.37
N LEU A 277 -29.37 -27.97 -21.38
CA LEU A 277 -28.13 -27.61 -22.09
C LEU A 277 -26.93 -28.46 -21.65
N LEU A 278 -26.75 -28.65 -20.34
CA LEU A 278 -25.62 -29.43 -19.82
C LEU A 278 -25.77 -30.95 -20.01
N ARG A 279 -26.95 -31.45 -20.41
CA ARG A 279 -27.19 -32.87 -20.70
C ARG A 279 -27.00 -33.23 -22.17
N GLN A 280 -26.88 -32.23 -23.06
CA GLN A 280 -26.75 -32.44 -24.51
C GLN A 280 -25.28 -32.55 -24.97
N GLU A 281 -24.32 -32.47 -24.05
CA GLU A 281 -22.88 -32.53 -24.34
C GLU A 281 -22.19 -33.83 -23.85
N ASP A 282 -22.96 -34.79 -23.32
CA ASP A 282 -22.54 -36.17 -22.99
C ASP A 282 -22.99 -37.16 -24.08
#